data_AF-A0A0F4IRQ3-F1
#
_entry.id   AF-A0A0F4IRQ3-F1
#
_cell.length_a   1.000
_cell.length_b   1.000
_cell.length_c   1.000
_cell.angle_alpha   90.00
_cell.angle_beta   90.00
_cell.angle_gamma   90.00
#
_symmetry.space_group_name_H-M   'P 1'
#
loop_
_entity.id
_entity.type
_entity.pdbx_description
1 polymer ?
#
loop_
_entity_poly.entity_id
_entity_poly.type
_entity_poly.pdbx_seq_one_letter_code
_entity_poly.pdbx_strand_id
1 'polypeptide(L)'
;GESYMAGEWDSDDLAGVLTVLAEHVDELVPAPLRRLRGLWVSRRPAADRNIRVGARVNIQRHYDLSNDLFSAFLDPTLSYSSAVFTAFPARFAALPEAQHRKIDRLLDLAQVGEGTRLLETGTGWGELALRAATRGAHVTTLTLSLIHI
;
A
#
# COMPACT_ATOMS: atom_id res chain seq x y z
N GLY A 1 -6.55 -1.53 18.80
CA GLY A 1 -5.41 -2.13 18.08
C GLY A 1 -4.80 -3.19 18.97
N GLU A 2 -4.04 -2.76 19.98
CA GLU A 2 -3.35 -3.66 20.92
C GLU A 2 -4.31 -4.61 21.66
N SER A 3 -5.46 -4.14 22.16
CA SER A 3 -6.46 -5.01 22.83
C SER A 3 -7.03 -6.13 21.95
N TYR A 4 -7.22 -5.86 20.65
CA TYR A 4 -7.66 -6.88 19.70
C TYR A 4 -6.57 -7.92 19.46
N MET A 5 -5.31 -7.46 19.31
CA MET A 5 -4.16 -8.35 19.17
C MET A 5 -3.89 -9.18 20.43
N ALA A 6 -4.24 -8.65 21.61
CA ALA A 6 -4.15 -9.34 22.89
C ALA A 6 -5.32 -10.33 23.14
N GLY A 7 -6.31 -10.39 22.24
CA GLY A 7 -7.47 -11.28 22.37
C GLY A 7 -8.47 -10.87 23.43
N GLU A 8 -8.47 -9.60 23.86
CA GLU A 8 -9.41 -9.09 24.86
C GLU A 8 -10.83 -8.94 24.30
N TRP A 9 -10.96 -8.89 22.98
CA TRP A 9 -12.22 -8.90 22.25
C TRP A 9 -12.01 -9.39 20.81
N ASP A 10 -13.06 -9.92 20.19
CA ASP A 10 -13.10 -10.42 18.82
C ASP A 10 -14.29 -9.84 18.04
N SER A 11 -14.32 -10.07 16.72
CA SER A 11 -15.42 -9.65 15.83
C SER A 11 -15.49 -10.56 14.61
N ASP A 12 -16.71 -10.95 14.23
CA ASP A 12 -16.99 -11.70 13.00
C ASP A 12 -16.81 -10.84 11.73
N ASP A 13 -16.94 -9.51 11.86
CA ASP A 13 -16.72 -8.54 10.78
C ASP A 13 -15.92 -7.34 11.31
N LEU A 14 -14.60 -7.55 11.44
CA LEU A 14 -13.69 -6.50 11.90
C LEU A 14 -13.73 -5.27 10.97
N ALA A 15 -13.89 -5.47 9.66
CA ALA A 15 -13.95 -4.36 8.70
C ALA A 15 -15.20 -3.51 8.94
N GLY A 16 -16.37 -4.13 9.08
CA GLY A 16 -17.62 -3.44 9.39
C GLY A 16 -17.55 -2.67 10.71
N VAL A 17 -16.99 -3.26 11.77
CA VAL A 17 -16.78 -2.57 13.06
C VAL A 17 -15.89 -1.34 12.89
N LEU A 18 -14.78 -1.47 12.16
CA LEU A 18 -13.86 -0.36 11.90
C LEU A 18 -14.49 0.72 11.01
N THR A 19 -15.36 0.36 10.07
CA THR A 19 -16.11 1.30 9.23
C THR A 19 -17.07 2.14 10.07
N VAL A 20 -17.90 1.51 10.90
CA VAL A 20 -18.82 2.24 11.81
C VAL A 20 -18.03 3.16 12.75
N LEU A 21 -16.92 2.65 13.30
CA LEU A 21 -16.03 3.45 14.14
C LEU A 21 -15.46 4.65 13.36
N ALA A 22 -15.01 4.46 12.13
CA ALA A 22 -14.44 5.53 11.31
C ALA A 22 -15.47 6.59 10.93
N GLU A 23 -16.70 6.20 10.62
CA GLU A 23 -17.82 7.10 10.31
C GLU A 23 -18.22 7.96 11.52
N HIS A 24 -18.15 7.38 12.73
CA HIS A 24 -18.59 8.05 13.98
C HIS A 24 -17.42 8.47 14.87
N VAL A 25 -16.17 8.40 14.41
CA VAL A 25 -14.98 8.66 15.24
C VAL A 25 -15.00 10.07 15.85
N ASP A 26 -15.62 11.00 15.13
CA ASP A 26 -15.84 12.36 15.57
C ASP A 26 -16.94 12.44 16.66
N GLU A 27 -17.99 11.64 16.57
CA GLU A 27 -19.08 11.65 17.55
C GLU A 27 -18.74 10.86 18.83
N LEU A 28 -17.90 9.83 18.71
CA LEU A 28 -17.44 9.00 19.83
C LEU A 28 -16.53 9.76 20.82
N VAL A 29 -15.84 10.81 20.38
CA VAL A 29 -15.00 11.62 21.26
C VAL A 29 -15.69 12.97 21.51
N PRO A 30 -16.36 13.15 22.67
CA PRO A 30 -16.89 14.42 23.10
C PRO A 30 -15.87 15.55 22.89
N ALA A 31 -16.29 16.68 22.34
CA ALA A 31 -15.46 17.86 22.11
C ALA A 31 -14.50 18.23 23.27
N PRO A 32 -14.88 18.14 24.56
CA PRO A 32 -13.94 18.38 25.66
C PRO A 32 -12.79 17.33 25.75
N LEU A 33 -13.06 16.06 25.47
CA LEU A 33 -12.06 14.98 25.49
C LEU A 33 -11.10 15.05 24.29
N ARG A 34 -11.53 15.63 23.15
CA ARG A 34 -10.64 15.88 22.01
C ARG A 34 -9.47 16.82 22.35
N ARG A 35 -9.65 17.75 23.30
CA ARG A 35 -8.58 18.65 23.79
C ARG A 35 -7.55 17.92 24.65
N LEU A 36 -7.93 16.80 25.27
CA LEU A 36 -7.05 15.93 26.06
C LEU A 36 -6.31 14.89 25.20
N ARG A 37 -6.69 14.74 23.91
CA ARG A 37 -6.03 13.84 22.96
C ARG A 37 -4.53 14.10 22.85
N GLY A 38 -4.10 15.37 22.94
CA GLY A 38 -2.67 15.73 22.92
C GLY A 38 -1.88 15.31 24.15
N LEU A 39 -2.55 14.99 25.27
CA LEU A 39 -1.92 14.49 26.51
C LEU A 39 -1.80 12.97 26.53
N TRP A 40 -2.68 12.26 25.80
CA TRP A 40 -2.76 10.80 25.76
C TRP A 40 -2.15 10.17 24.51
N VAL A 41 -2.03 10.92 23.41
CA VAL A 41 -1.21 10.48 22.28
C VAL A 41 0.24 10.59 22.70
N SER A 42 0.81 9.46 23.12
CA SER A 42 2.26 9.30 23.29
C SER A 42 2.95 9.93 22.08
N ARG A 43 3.74 10.98 22.33
CA ARG A 43 4.57 11.60 21.30
C ARG A 43 5.39 10.48 20.67
N ARG A 44 5.21 10.26 19.37
CA ARG A 44 6.06 9.34 18.60
C ARG A 44 7.51 9.66 18.96
N PRO A 45 8.30 8.69 19.46
CA PRO A 45 9.69 8.93 19.80
C PRO A 45 10.41 9.54 18.60
N ALA A 46 11.23 10.57 18.82
CA ALA A 46 12.00 11.20 17.75
C ALA A 46 12.96 10.23 17.02
N ALA A 47 13.16 9.03 17.57
CA ALA A 47 13.89 7.92 16.98
C ALA A 47 13.23 7.33 15.71
N ASP A 48 11.95 7.60 15.46
CA ASP A 48 11.25 7.18 14.22
C ASP A 48 11.48 8.13 13.03
N ARG A 49 12.30 9.18 13.17
CA ARG A 49 12.68 10.04 12.05
C ARG A 49 13.78 9.39 11.22
N ASN A 50 13.36 8.51 10.31
CA ASN A 50 14.01 8.17 9.04
C ASN A 50 15.56 8.26 9.02
N ILE A 51 16.22 7.49 9.91
CA ILE A 51 17.68 7.40 9.94
C ILE A 51 18.10 6.52 8.75
N ARG A 52 18.80 7.13 7.78
CA ARG A 52 19.31 6.52 6.52
C ARG A 52 20.05 5.19 6.69
N VAL A 53 20.49 4.86 7.92
CA VAL A 53 21.29 3.68 8.25
C VAL A 53 20.42 2.45 8.56
N GLY A 54 19.19 2.63 9.06
CA GLY A 54 18.30 1.50 9.43
C GLY A 54 17.65 0.80 8.23
N ALA A 55 17.43 1.52 7.14
CA ALA A 55 16.77 0.97 5.94
C ALA A 55 17.60 -0.14 5.28
N ARG A 56 18.94 -0.02 5.23
CA ARG A 56 19.77 -0.95 4.44
C ARG A 56 19.94 -2.33 5.07
N VAL A 57 19.84 -2.44 6.39
CA VAL A 57 20.11 -3.70 7.13
C VAL A 57 18.87 -4.60 7.20
N ASN A 58 17.66 -4.04 7.08
CA ASN A 58 16.42 -4.82 7.17
C ASN A 58 16.03 -5.56 5.86
N ILE A 59 16.74 -5.30 4.75
CA ILE A 59 16.24 -5.56 3.39
C ILE A 59 16.72 -6.88 2.76
N GLN A 60 17.75 -7.56 3.28
CA GLN A 60 18.37 -8.65 2.48
C GLN A 60 17.93 -10.08 2.82
N ARG A 61 17.36 -10.34 4.00
CA ARG A 61 16.90 -11.69 4.40
C ARG A 61 15.40 -11.82 4.63
N HIS A 62 14.69 -10.69 4.74
CA HIS A 62 13.25 -10.69 4.99
C HIS A 62 12.43 -10.69 3.71
N TYR A 63 13.01 -10.44 2.53
CA TYR A 63 12.24 -10.32 1.28
C TYR A 63 11.78 -11.65 0.69
N ASP A 64 12.54 -12.73 0.85
CA ASP A 64 12.10 -14.06 0.40
C ASP A 64 10.89 -14.53 1.23
N LEU A 65 10.99 -14.43 2.56
CA LEU A 65 9.86 -14.69 3.46
C LEU A 65 8.67 -13.74 3.22
N SER A 66 8.97 -12.49 2.87
CA SER A 66 7.98 -11.47 2.51
C SER A 66 7.30 -11.78 1.18
N ASN A 67 8.00 -12.27 0.16
CA ASN A 67 7.42 -12.60 -1.13
C ASN A 67 6.46 -13.79 -1.01
N ASP A 68 6.81 -14.82 -0.24
CA ASP A 68 5.90 -15.94 0.02
C ASP A 68 4.64 -15.46 0.76
N LEU A 69 4.82 -14.60 1.77
CA LEU A 69 3.72 -13.99 2.51
C LEU A 69 2.83 -13.13 1.59
N PHE A 70 3.42 -12.25 0.78
CA PHE A 70 2.69 -11.35 -0.12
C PHE A 70 1.98 -12.13 -1.23
N SER A 71 2.61 -13.18 -1.76
CA SER A 71 2.01 -14.03 -2.79
C SER A 71 0.77 -14.79 -2.29
N ALA A 72 0.61 -14.96 -0.97
CA ALA A 72 -0.55 -15.61 -0.39
C ALA A 72 -1.85 -14.78 -0.50
N PHE A 73 -1.74 -13.46 -0.62
CA PHE A 73 -2.91 -12.56 -0.64
C PHE A 73 -2.89 -11.46 -1.71
N LEU A 74 -1.78 -11.27 -2.43
CA LEU A 74 -1.73 -10.41 -3.62
C LEU A 74 -2.05 -11.19 -4.88
N ASP A 75 -2.39 -10.45 -5.94
CA ASP A 75 -2.51 -11.02 -7.27
C ASP A 75 -1.12 -11.29 -7.89
N PRO A 76 -1.04 -11.99 -9.03
CA PRO A 76 0.23 -12.33 -9.67
C PRO A 76 1.13 -11.15 -10.05
N THR A 77 0.59 -9.92 -10.15
CA THR A 77 1.42 -8.72 -10.38
C THR A 77 2.18 -8.26 -9.13
N LEU A 78 1.86 -8.85 -7.95
CA LEU A 78 2.38 -8.47 -6.64
C LEU A 78 2.22 -6.97 -6.33
N SER A 79 1.18 -6.35 -6.91
CA SER A 79 0.90 -4.93 -6.74
C SER A 79 0.38 -4.65 -5.32
N TYR A 80 1.25 -4.20 -4.42
CA TYR A 80 0.85 -3.74 -3.07
C TYR A 80 0.36 -2.27 -3.08
N SER A 81 -0.70 -2.03 -3.85
CA SER A 81 -1.38 -0.71 -3.99
C SER A 81 -2.87 -0.89 -4.30
N SER A 82 -3.65 0.17 -4.12
CA SER A 82 -5.09 0.16 -4.43
C SER A 82 -5.36 -0.14 -5.90
N ALA A 83 -6.31 -1.03 -6.19
CA ALA A 83 -6.73 -1.40 -7.54
C ALA A 83 -8.01 -0.64 -7.98
N VAL A 84 -8.26 -0.59 -9.30
CA VAL A 84 -9.47 0.06 -9.85
C VAL A 84 -10.45 -0.98 -10.38
N PHE A 85 -11.50 -1.24 -9.60
CA PHE A 85 -12.60 -2.15 -9.96
C PHE A 85 -13.70 -1.41 -10.74
N THR A 86 -14.34 -2.12 -11.68
CA THR A 86 -15.45 -1.60 -12.49
C THR A 86 -16.83 -2.00 -11.98
N ALA A 87 -16.89 -2.98 -11.08
CA ALA A 87 -18.12 -3.48 -10.50
C ALA A 87 -17.90 -3.92 -9.04
N PHE A 88 -18.95 -3.82 -8.24
CA PHE A 88 -18.98 -4.27 -6.85
C PHE A 88 -20.06 -5.34 -6.65
N PRO A 89 -19.86 -6.30 -5.72
CA PRO A 89 -18.72 -6.43 -4.83
C PRO A 89 -17.43 -6.85 -5.55
N ALA A 90 -16.30 -6.30 -5.10
CA ALA A 90 -14.98 -6.65 -5.64
C ALA A 90 -14.68 -8.13 -5.37
N ARG A 91 -14.09 -8.82 -6.35
CA ARG A 91 -13.72 -10.24 -6.23
C ARG A 91 -12.23 -10.40 -6.48
N PHE A 92 -11.60 -11.33 -5.77
CA PHE A 92 -10.18 -11.62 -5.92
C PHE A 92 -9.81 -11.99 -7.36
N ALA A 93 -10.66 -12.77 -8.05
CA ALA A 93 -10.45 -13.14 -9.44
C ALA A 93 -10.36 -11.93 -10.40
N ALA A 94 -10.93 -10.78 -10.04
CA ALA A 94 -10.87 -9.53 -10.81
C ALA A 94 -9.71 -8.61 -10.39
N LEU A 95 -8.97 -8.95 -9.32
CA LEU A 95 -7.87 -8.14 -8.80
C LEU A 95 -6.75 -7.91 -9.82
N PRO A 96 -6.25 -8.92 -10.58
CA PRO A 96 -5.20 -8.68 -11.58
C PRO A 96 -5.64 -7.65 -12.63
N GLU A 97 -6.87 -7.79 -13.14
CA GLU A 97 -7.41 -6.86 -14.14
C GLU A 97 -7.63 -5.46 -13.55
N ALA A 98 -8.06 -5.37 -12.28
CA ALA A 98 -8.22 -4.11 -11.59
C ALA A 98 -6.87 -3.40 -11.34
N GLN A 99 -5.79 -4.15 -11.07
CA GLN A 99 -4.44 -3.60 -10.94
C GLN A 99 -3.91 -3.08 -12.28
N HIS A 100 -4.11 -3.85 -13.34
CA HIS A 100 -3.77 -3.43 -14.70
C HIS A 100 -4.51 -2.16 -15.11
N ARG A 101 -5.83 -2.10 -14.88
CA ARG A 101 -6.65 -0.92 -15.17
C ARG A 101 -6.17 0.31 -14.43
N LYS A 102 -5.77 0.18 -13.16
CA LYS A 102 -5.15 1.27 -12.40
C LYS A 102 -3.89 1.77 -13.11
N ILE A 103 -2.97 0.88 -13.48
CA ILE A 103 -1.72 1.25 -14.16
C ILE A 103 -2.02 1.91 -15.50
N ASP A 104 -2.87 1.29 -16.31
CA ASP A 104 -3.22 1.80 -17.63
C ASP A 104 -3.83 3.19 -17.54
N ARG A 105 -4.74 3.41 -16.60
CA ARG A 105 -5.33 4.73 -16.35
C ARG A 105 -4.28 5.77 -15.96
N LEU A 106 -3.31 5.42 -15.12
CA LEU A 106 -2.23 6.33 -14.74
C LEU A 106 -1.36 6.70 -15.95
N LEU A 107 -1.01 5.71 -16.76
CA LEU A 107 -0.22 5.91 -17.97
C LEU A 107 -0.98 6.71 -19.03
N ASP A 108 -2.30 6.50 -19.17
CA ASP A 108 -3.17 7.27 -20.07
C ASP A 108 -3.28 8.73 -19.63
N LEU A 109 -3.48 8.99 -18.34
CA LEU A 109 -3.52 10.34 -17.78
C LEU A 109 -2.19 11.08 -17.95
N ALA A 110 -1.07 10.35 -17.87
CA ALA A 110 0.26 10.89 -18.12
C ALA A 110 0.64 10.91 -19.62
N GLN A 111 -0.27 10.48 -20.52
CA GLN A 111 -0.08 10.43 -21.97
C GLN A 111 1.17 9.64 -22.39
N VAL A 112 1.46 8.54 -21.67
CA VAL A 112 2.63 7.71 -21.92
C VAL A 112 2.45 6.89 -23.19
N GLY A 113 3.37 7.07 -24.13
CA GLY A 113 3.47 6.33 -25.38
C GLY A 113 4.89 6.30 -25.93
N GLU A 114 5.02 6.01 -27.22
CA GLU A 114 6.30 5.87 -27.90
C GLU A 114 7.20 7.11 -27.71
N GLY A 115 8.46 6.89 -27.34
CA GLY A 115 9.44 7.95 -27.12
C GLY A 115 9.29 8.71 -25.78
N THR A 116 8.26 8.40 -24.99
CA THR A 116 8.09 8.99 -23.64
C THR A 116 9.24 8.56 -22.73
N ARG A 117 9.83 9.50 -21.98
CA ARG A 117 10.79 9.17 -20.91
C ARG A 117 10.08 9.23 -19.57
N LEU A 118 9.94 8.09 -18.90
CA LEU A 118 9.21 7.95 -17.64
C LEU A 118 10.19 7.73 -16.48
N LEU A 119 10.04 8.49 -15.39
CA LEU A 119 10.70 8.20 -14.12
C LEU A 119 9.69 7.60 -13.14
N GLU A 120 9.98 6.40 -12.65
CA GLU A 120 9.20 5.73 -11.62
C GLU A 120 9.97 5.73 -10.29
N THR A 121 9.34 6.24 -9.23
CA THR A 121 9.88 6.18 -7.86
C THR A 121 9.13 5.12 -7.05
N GLY A 122 9.81 4.05 -6.67
CA GLY A 122 9.24 2.90 -5.98
C GLY A 122 8.77 1.82 -6.95
N THR A 123 9.71 1.15 -7.60
CA THR A 123 9.47 0.11 -8.62
C THR A 123 8.53 -1.01 -8.17
N GLY A 124 8.49 -1.32 -6.87
CA GLY A 124 7.81 -2.51 -6.38
C GLY A 124 8.33 -3.75 -7.11
N TRP A 125 7.42 -4.48 -7.75
CA TRP A 125 7.71 -5.65 -8.60
C TRP A 125 7.75 -5.33 -10.11
N GLY A 126 7.69 -4.06 -10.51
CA GLY A 126 8.00 -3.62 -11.87
C GLY A 126 6.84 -3.61 -12.88
N GLU A 127 5.62 -3.99 -12.48
CA GLU A 127 4.46 -4.06 -13.39
C GLU A 127 4.18 -2.74 -14.12
N LEU A 128 4.32 -1.59 -13.45
CA LEU A 128 4.13 -0.28 -14.09
C LEU A 128 5.21 0.00 -15.13
N ALA A 129 6.48 -0.26 -14.81
CA ALA A 129 7.59 -0.09 -15.75
C ALA A 129 7.43 -0.99 -16.99
N LEU A 130 7.07 -2.26 -16.79
CA LEU A 130 6.83 -3.20 -17.88
C LEU A 130 5.70 -2.70 -18.80
N ARG A 131 4.57 -2.29 -18.22
CA ARG A 131 3.44 -1.75 -19.00
C ARG A 131 3.79 -0.46 -19.73
N ALA A 132 4.51 0.47 -19.10
CA ALA A 132 4.98 1.67 -19.78
C ALA A 132 5.94 1.33 -20.95
N ALA A 133 6.86 0.38 -20.75
CA ALA A 133 7.76 -0.08 -21.80
C ALA A 133 7.01 -0.76 -22.96
N THR A 134 5.94 -1.53 -22.70
CA THR A 134 5.10 -2.12 -23.77
C THR A 134 4.39 -1.07 -24.62
N ARG A 135 4.24 0.16 -24.12
CA ARG A 135 3.72 1.32 -24.87
C ARG A 135 4.81 2.10 -25.62
N GLY A 136 6.05 1.64 -25.59
CA GLY A 136 7.19 2.29 -26.26
C GLY A 136 7.88 3.38 -25.44
N ALA A 137 7.62 3.45 -24.13
CA ALA A 137 8.30 4.41 -23.25
C ALA A 137 9.67 3.90 -22.78
N HIS A 138 10.60 4.82 -22.57
CA HIS A 138 11.87 4.59 -21.90
C HIS A 138 11.71 4.84 -20.40
N VAL A 139 11.72 3.78 -19.61
CA VAL A 139 11.51 3.86 -18.16
C VAL A 139 12.83 3.87 -17.39
N THR A 140 12.99 4.84 -16.50
CA THR A 140 13.98 4.85 -15.43
C THR A 140 13.26 4.61 -14.12
N THR A 141 13.65 3.58 -13.37
CA THR A 141 12.97 3.23 -12.11
C THR A 141 13.95 3.22 -10.95
N LEU A 142 13.49 3.64 -9.77
CA LEU A 142 14.27 3.69 -8.54
C LEU A 142 13.55 2.92 -7.44
N THR A 143 14.23 1.97 -6.80
CA THR A 143 13.73 1.28 -5.61
C THR A 143 14.79 1.27 -4.51
N LEU A 144 14.34 1.40 -3.26
CA LEU A 144 15.20 1.18 -2.09
C LEU A 144 15.25 -0.29 -1.67
N SER A 145 14.35 -1.11 -2.23
CA SER A 145 14.28 -2.55 -2.00
C SER A 145 15.19 -3.27 -2.98
N LEU A 146 16.01 -4.20 -2.49
CA LEU A 146 16.84 -5.09 -3.32
C LEU A 146 15.97 -6.21 -3.92
N ILE A 147 14.94 -5.86 -4.69
CA ILE A 147 14.16 -6.84 -5.45
C ILE A 147 14.92 -7.11 -6.74
N HIS A 148 15.35 -8.36 -6.95
CA HIS A 148 15.79 -8.79 -8.27
C HIS A 148 14.55 -8.88 -9.17
N ILE A 149 14.51 -8.00 -10.17
CA ILE A 149 13.56 -8.03 -11.30
C ILE A 149 14.03 -9.08 -12.28
#